data_AF-A0AB36FUA1-F1
#
_entry.id   AF-A0AB36FUA1-F1
#
_cell.length_a   1.000
_cell.length_b   1.000
_cell.length_c   1.000
_cell.angle_alpha   90.00
_cell.angle_beta   90.00
_cell.angle_gamma   90.00
#
_symmetry.space_group_name_H-M   'P 1'
#
loop_
_entity.id
_entity.type
_entity.pdbx_description
1 polymer ?
#
loop_
_entity_poly.entity_id
_entity_poly.type
_entity_poly.pdbx_seq_one_letter_code
_entity_poly.pdbx_strand_id
1 'polypeptide(L)'
;MLQTLVICLFILSIWALLKSATDFVNVWKSEAPLHWQNWGEPEFVDLYRGMFGELWPVIFGKACEEAGSDLLVKKRNDIRFVLKIIILLFIASTAFNGFYFEVKPRG
;
A
#
# COMPACT_ATOMS: atom_id res chain seq x y z
N MET A 1 13.60 -0.41 -24.19
CA MET A 1 13.38 -1.71 -23.50
C MET A 1 13.23 -1.55 -21.99
N LEU A 2 14.18 -0.96 -21.27
CA LEU A 2 14.11 -0.82 -19.81
C LEU A 2 12.90 -0.01 -19.33
N GLN A 3 12.59 1.12 -19.97
CA GLN A 3 11.41 1.94 -19.64
C GLN A 3 10.09 1.17 -19.80
N THR A 4 9.95 0.40 -20.88
CA THR A 4 8.79 -0.48 -21.11
C THR A 4 8.67 -1.53 -20.00
N LEU A 5 9.79 -2.14 -19.58
CA LEU A 5 9.81 -3.09 -18.47
C LEU A 5 9.39 -2.44 -17.15
N VAL A 6 9.88 -1.23 -16.85
CA VAL A 6 9.49 -0.48 -15.64
C VAL A 6 7.99 -0.19 -15.64
N ILE A 7 7.42 0.22 -16.78
CA ILE A 7 5.97 0.45 -16.91
C ILE A 7 5.19 -0.85 -16.69
N CYS A 8 5.61 -1.97 -17.30
CA CYS A 8 4.97 -3.27 -17.09
C CYS A 8 5.01 -3.71 -15.62
N LEU A 9 6.17 -3.57 -14.96
CA LEU A 9 6.33 -3.88 -13.54
C LEU A 9 5.47 -2.97 -12.65
N PHE A 10 5.30 -1.70 -13.03
CA PHE A 10 4.44 -0.77 -12.33
C PHE A 10 2.97 -1.20 -12.39
N ILE A 11 2.48 -1.56 -13.58
CA ILE A 11 1.11 -2.07 -13.78
C ILE A 11 0.89 -3.36 -12.97
N LEU A 12 1.84 -4.30 -13.01
CA LEU A 12 1.77 -5.54 -12.23
C LEU A 12 1.74 -5.28 -10.72
N SER A 13 2.51 -4.29 -10.26
CA SER A 13 2.56 -3.90 -8.84
C SER A 13 1.25 -3.28 -8.39
N ILE A 14 0.59 -2.47 -9.23
CA ILE A 14 -0.75 -1.95 -8.95
C ILE A 14 -1.76 -3.11 -8.82
N TRP A 15 -1.73 -4.07 -9.75
CA TRP A 15 -2.58 -5.26 -9.65
C TRP A 15 -2.34 -6.07 -8.37
N ALA A 16 -1.07 -6.27 -8.00
CA ALA A 16 -0.71 -6.95 -6.76
C ALA A 16 -1.21 -6.18 -5.53
N LEU A 17 -1.19 -4.84 -5.57
CA LEU A 17 -1.68 -3.99 -4.48
C LEU A 17 -3.18 -4.14 -4.31
N LEU A 18 -3.94 -4.05 -5.42
CA LEU A 18 -5.39 -4.23 -5.41
C LEU A 18 -5.75 -5.60 -4.84
N LYS A 19 -5.11 -6.68 -5.32
CA LYS A 19 -5.36 -8.03 -4.82
C LYS A 19 -5.05 -8.16 -3.32
N SER A 20 -3.89 -7.66 -2.88
CA SER A 20 -3.47 -7.74 -1.47
C SER A 20 -4.40 -6.95 -0.55
N ALA A 21 -4.87 -5.79 -1.00
CA ALA A 21 -5.86 -4.98 -0.31
C ALA A 21 -7.23 -5.67 -0.21
N THR A 22 -7.72 -6.29 -1.28
CA THR A 22 -8.98 -7.05 -1.25
C THR A 22 -8.87 -8.24 -0.28
N ASP A 23 -7.80 -9.02 -0.38
CA ASP A 23 -7.55 -10.15 0.52
C ASP A 23 -7.50 -9.70 1.99
N PHE A 24 -6.84 -8.59 2.26
CA PHE A 24 -6.74 -8.03 3.60
C PHE A 24 -8.10 -7.63 4.16
N VAL A 25 -8.93 -6.92 3.38
CA VAL A 25 -10.28 -6.55 3.80
C VAL A 25 -11.13 -7.78 4.09
N ASN A 26 -11.07 -8.80 3.24
CA ASN A 26 -11.80 -10.05 3.46
C ASN A 26 -11.37 -10.74 4.77
N VAL A 27 -10.06 -10.81 5.02
CA VAL A 27 -9.50 -11.38 6.26
C VAL A 27 -9.84 -10.51 7.47
N TRP A 28 -9.85 -9.18 7.31
CA TRP A 28 -10.23 -8.26 8.38
C TRP A 28 -11.66 -8.49 8.82
N LYS A 29 -12.59 -8.62 7.87
CA LYS A 29 -14.00 -8.90 8.16
C LYS A 29 -14.20 -10.23 8.89
N SER A 30 -13.36 -11.23 8.62
CA SER A 30 -13.47 -12.55 9.26
C SER A 30 -12.79 -12.64 10.63
N GLU A 31 -11.59 -12.07 10.76
CA GLU A 31 -10.72 -12.24 11.94
C GLU A 31 -10.95 -11.16 13.01
N ALA A 32 -11.35 -9.96 12.58
CA ALA A 32 -11.63 -8.85 13.46
C ALA A 32 -13.07 -8.32 13.25
N PRO A 33 -14.10 -9.17 13.49
CA PRO A 33 -15.41 -8.64 13.87
C PRO A 33 -15.20 -7.85 15.20
N LEU A 34 -16.16 -7.24 15.91
CA LEU A 34 -15.89 -6.30 17.02
C LEU A 34 -15.01 -5.05 16.71
N HIS A 35 -13.81 -5.14 16.10
CA HIS A 35 -13.00 -3.96 15.71
C HIS A 35 -13.68 -3.10 14.63
N TRP A 36 -14.39 -3.70 13.66
CA TRP A 36 -15.27 -2.97 12.72
C TRP A 36 -16.35 -2.13 13.41
N GLN A 37 -16.81 -2.47 14.62
CA GLN A 37 -17.82 -1.66 15.31
C GLN A 37 -17.26 -0.30 15.74
N ASN A 38 -15.94 -0.22 15.99
CA ASN A 38 -15.27 1.00 16.41
C ASN A 38 -14.69 1.80 15.24
N TRP A 39 -14.34 1.14 14.13
CA TRP A 39 -13.65 1.74 12.98
C TRP A 39 -14.51 1.83 11.70
N GLY A 40 -15.72 1.29 11.73
CA GLY A 40 -16.53 1.06 10.53
C GLY A 40 -16.13 -0.25 9.82
N GLU A 41 -17.04 -0.82 9.04
CA GLU A 41 -16.73 -1.97 8.19
C GLU A 41 -15.84 -1.49 7.03
N PRO A 42 -14.59 -1.98 6.90
CA PRO A 42 -13.72 -1.49 5.85
C PRO A 42 -14.22 -2.00 4.49
N GLU A 43 -14.56 -1.09 3.58
CA GLU A 43 -14.69 -1.43 2.17
C GLU A 43 -13.34 -1.33 1.46
N PHE A 44 -13.20 -2.08 0.38
CA PHE A 44 -12.01 -2.02 -0.47
C PHE A 44 -11.71 -0.60 -0.96
N VAL A 45 -12.76 0.17 -1.28
CA VAL A 45 -12.66 1.56 -1.73
C VAL A 45 -12.08 2.45 -0.62
N ASP A 46 -12.45 2.18 0.63
CA ASP A 46 -11.96 2.94 1.79
C ASP A 46 -10.52 2.60 2.10
N LEU A 47 -10.10 1.34 1.93
CA LEU A 47 -8.69 0.97 2.07
C LEU A 47 -7.83 1.65 1.00
N TYR A 48 -8.31 1.72 -0.25
CA TYR A 48 -7.59 2.38 -1.34
C TYR A 48 -7.51 3.91 -1.17
N ARG A 49 -8.62 4.56 -0.78
CA ARG A 49 -8.68 6.02 -0.56
C ARG A 49 -8.05 6.45 0.77
N GLY A 50 -8.22 5.63 1.80
CA GLY A 50 -7.84 5.87 3.19
C GLY A 50 -6.50 5.25 3.58
N MET A 51 -5.80 4.56 2.67
CA MET A 51 -4.44 4.06 2.90
C MET A 51 -3.46 5.15 3.35
N PHE A 52 -3.74 6.41 3.00
CA PHE A 52 -3.00 7.61 3.41
C PHE A 52 -3.77 8.51 4.40
N GLY A 53 -4.83 7.98 5.02
CA GLY A 53 -5.72 8.69 5.94
C GLY A 53 -6.07 7.84 7.16
N GLU A 54 -7.36 7.61 7.38
CA GLU A 54 -7.89 6.96 8.60
C GLU A 54 -7.41 5.51 8.79
N LEU A 55 -7.08 4.81 7.70
CA LEU A 55 -6.60 3.43 7.72
C LEU A 55 -5.07 3.34 7.73
N TRP A 56 -4.36 4.47 7.91
CA TRP A 56 -2.91 4.47 8.11
C TRP A 56 -2.46 3.66 9.34
N PRO A 57 -3.09 3.75 10.54
CA PRO A 57 -2.70 2.96 11.70
C PRO A 57 -2.94 1.45 11.50
N VAL A 58 -3.92 1.13 10.66
CA VAL A 58 -4.26 -0.23 10.25
C VAL A 58 -3.17 -0.83 9.36
N ILE A 59 -2.80 -0.11 8.30
CA ILE A 59 -1.82 -0.60 7.33
C ILE A 59 -0.40 -0.45 7.85
N PHE A 60 -0.05 0.63 8.54
CA PHE A 60 1.34 0.98 8.94
C PHE A 60 1.59 0.97 10.45
N GLY A 61 0.54 0.94 11.27
CA GLY A 61 0.65 0.88 12.73
C GLY A 61 0.56 -0.55 13.29
N LYS A 62 0.06 -0.65 14.53
CA LYS A 62 -0.02 -1.89 15.34
C LYS A 62 -1.44 -2.45 15.51
N ALA A 63 -2.43 -1.90 14.81
CA ALA A 63 -3.83 -2.27 15.02
C ALA A 63 -4.12 -3.75 14.71
N CYS A 64 -3.39 -4.37 13.76
CA CYS A 64 -3.53 -5.80 13.46
C CYS A 64 -2.98 -6.70 14.58
N GLU A 65 -1.88 -6.29 15.21
CA GLU A 65 -1.30 -6.99 16.36
C GLU A 65 -2.21 -6.86 17.58
N GLU A 66 -2.80 -5.68 17.79
CA GLU A 66 -3.76 -5.42 18.86
C GLU A 66 -5.07 -6.21 18.68
N ALA A 67 -5.46 -6.46 17.42
CA ALA A 67 -6.56 -7.36 17.09
C ALA A 67 -6.23 -8.85 17.35
N GLY A 68 -4.98 -9.20 17.62
CA GLY A 68 -4.57 -10.56 17.99
C GLY A 68 -4.60 -11.59 16.85
N SER A 69 -4.64 -11.16 15.58
CA SER A 69 -4.68 -12.07 14.43
C SER A 69 -3.40 -12.03 13.60
N ASP A 70 -2.64 -13.13 13.66
CA ASP A 70 -1.41 -13.32 12.88
C ASP A 70 -1.67 -13.28 11.36
N LEU A 71 -2.85 -13.75 10.94
CA LEU A 71 -3.25 -13.75 9.53
C LEU A 71 -3.47 -12.32 9.02
N LEU A 72 -4.11 -11.46 9.81
CA LEU A 72 -4.25 -10.03 9.54
C LEU A 72 -2.89 -9.34 9.43
N VAL A 73 -2.00 -9.61 10.39
CA VAL A 73 -0.63 -9.07 10.39
C VAL A 73 0.12 -9.48 9.12
N LYS A 74 0.00 -10.73 8.69
CA LYS A 74 0.61 -11.23 7.46
C LYS A 74 0.06 -10.53 6.22
N LYS A 75 -1.26 -10.44 6.08
CA LYS A 75 -1.91 -9.78 4.93
C LYS A 75 -1.58 -8.29 4.85
N ARG A 76 -1.49 -7.61 5.99
CA ARG A 76 -0.99 -6.23 6.07
C ARG A 76 0.45 -6.13 5.57
N ASN A 77 1.32 -7.07 5.95
CA ASN A 77 2.71 -7.08 5.51
C ASN A 77 2.83 -7.32 4.00
N ASP A 78 1.92 -8.11 3.39
CA ASP A 78 1.85 -8.27 1.93
C ASP A 78 1.57 -6.92 1.25
N ILE A 79 0.61 -6.13 1.75
CA ILE A 79 0.34 -4.76 1.26
C ILE A 79 1.59 -3.88 1.39
N ARG A 80 2.22 -3.86 2.57
CA ARG A 80 3.45 -3.07 2.80
C ARG A 80 4.57 -3.47 1.84
N PHE A 81 4.70 -4.76 1.54
CA PHE A 81 5.71 -5.27 0.62
C PHE A 81 5.47 -4.76 -0.81
N VAL A 82 4.23 -4.82 -1.29
CA VAL A 82 3.88 -4.29 -2.62
C VAL A 82 4.11 -2.79 -2.70
N LEU A 83 3.76 -2.03 -1.66
CA LEU A 83 4.02 -0.58 -1.61
C LEU A 83 5.52 -0.26 -1.70
N LYS A 84 6.39 -1.04 -1.06
CA LYS A 84 7.85 -0.90 -1.20
C LYS A 84 8.31 -1.11 -2.64
N ILE A 85 7.76 -2.11 -3.34
CA ILE A 85 8.06 -2.34 -4.76
C ILE A 85 7.66 -1.12 -5.59
N ILE A 86 6.46 -0.58 -5.36
CA ILE A 86 5.99 0.62 -6.08
C ILE A 86 6.92 1.81 -5.86
N ILE A 87 7.36 2.05 -4.61
CA ILE A 87 8.31 3.12 -4.29
C ILE A 87 9.66 2.90 -5.01
N LEU A 88 10.18 1.67 -5.00
CA LEU A 88 11.43 1.34 -5.69
C LEU A 88 11.31 1.55 -7.21
N LEU A 89 10.19 1.16 -7.81
CA LEU A 89 9.92 1.39 -9.23
C LEU A 89 9.78 2.89 -9.54
N PHE A 90 9.19 3.67 -8.63
CA PHE A 90 9.11 5.12 -8.77
C PHE A 90 10.50 5.77 -8.73
N ILE A 91 11.34 5.42 -7.75
CA ILE A 91 12.73 5.90 -7.64
C ILE A 91 13.55 5.50 -8.87
N ALA A 92 13.40 4.26 -9.33
CA ALA A 92 14.07 3.81 -10.56
C ALA A 92 13.63 4.67 -11.76
N SER A 93 12.32 4.90 -11.91
CA SER A 93 11.78 5.74 -12.98
C SER A 93 12.29 7.19 -12.94
N THR A 94 12.40 7.80 -11.75
CA THR A 94 12.94 9.17 -11.62
C THR A 94 14.44 9.23 -11.89
N ALA A 95 15.21 8.22 -11.46
CA ALA A 95 16.64 8.12 -11.76
C ALA A 95 16.90 7.95 -13.26
N PHE A 96 16.10 7.14 -13.96
CA PHE A 96 16.25 6.90 -15.40
C PHE A 96 15.78 8.05 -16.28
N ASN A 97 14.83 8.87 -15.83
CA ASN A 97 14.35 10.03 -16.58
C ASN A 97 15.21 11.29 -16.37
N GLY A 98 16.32 11.21 -15.64
CA GLY A 98 17.27 12.31 -15.50
C GLY A 98 16.64 13.54 -14.83
N PHE A 99 16.25 13.43 -13.55
CA PHE A 99 15.96 14.62 -12.75
C PHE A 99 17.24 15.45 -12.57
N TYR A 100 17.50 16.37 -13.51
CA TYR A 100 18.29 17.56 -13.22
C TYR A 100 17.42 18.44 -12.33
N PHE A 101 17.70 18.44 -11.03
CA PHE A 101 17.30 19.57 -10.20
C PHE A 101 18.08 20.79 -10.71
N GLU A 102 17.50 21.55 -11.65
CA GLU A 102 17.94 22.92 -11.87
C GLU A 102 17.63 23.72 -10.60
N VAL A 103 18.58 23.70 -9.66
CA VAL A 103 18.62 24.66 -8.58
C VAL A 103 18.94 26.00 -9.23
N LYS A 104 17.91 26.71 -9.71
CA LYS A 104 18.07 28.11 -10.09
C LYS A 104 18.51 28.88 -8.84
N PRO A 105 19.71 29.49 -8.82
CA PRO A 105 20.02 30.43 -7.77
C PRO A 105 18.98 31.56 -7.85
N ARG A 106 18.37 31.91 -6.71
CA ARG A 106 17.55 33.11 -6.62
C ARG A 106 18.50 34.30 -6.82
N GLY A 107 18.48 34.87 -8.02
CA GLY A 107 19.01 36.21 -8.28
C GLY A 107 18.11 37.27 -7.67
#